data_AF-A0A1V5NE49-F1
#
_entry.id   AF-A0A1V5NE49-F1
#
_cell.length_a   1.000
_cell.length_b   1.000
_cell.length_c   1.000
_cell.angle_alpha   90.00
_cell.angle_beta   90.00
_cell.angle_gamma   90.00
#
_symmetry.space_group_name_H-M   'P 1'
#
loop_
_entity.id
_entity.type
_entity.pdbx_description
1 polymer ?
#
loop_
_entity_poly.entity_id
_entity_poly.type
_entity_poly.pdbx_seq_one_letter_code
_entity_poly.pdbx_strand_id
1 'polypeptide(L)'
;MMIAIPLSLVGIVLGHWILDAFFTATSFIGMIALAGVMVRNSVLLIDFIEIRLQDGVPLKQAIIEAGAVRTTPILLTTGAVVIGASIILFDPIFQGLAISLVAGAIVSTLLTLIVVPLIYYITERKKWEIKK
;
A
#
# COMPACT_ATOMS: atom_id res chain seq x y z
N MET A 1 4.06 11.43 1.16
CA MET A 1 4.83 10.35 0.50
C MET A 1 4.09 9.86 -0.73
N MET A 2 4.62 10.10 -1.93
CA MET A 2 4.07 9.58 -3.19
C MET A 2 4.61 8.19 -3.56
N ILE A 3 5.49 7.63 -2.72
CA ILE A 3 6.23 6.39 -3.03
C ILE A 3 5.34 5.14 -3.10
N ALA A 4 4.17 5.19 -2.44
CA ALA A 4 3.18 4.11 -2.45
C ALA A 4 2.56 3.89 -3.84
N ILE A 5 2.57 4.91 -4.72
CA ILE A 5 2.01 4.82 -6.07
C ILE A 5 2.93 3.99 -6.99
N PRO A 6 4.25 4.26 -7.10
CA PRO A 6 5.14 3.36 -7.83
C PRO A 6 5.13 1.92 -7.30
N LEU A 7 5.00 1.73 -5.99
CA LEU A 7 4.91 0.40 -5.38
C LEU A 7 3.65 -0.36 -5.84
N SER A 8 2.53 0.34 -6.06
CA SER A 8 1.31 -0.30 -6.58
C SER A 8 1.43 -0.72 -8.04
N LEU A 9 2.16 0.06 -8.84
CA LEU A 9 2.43 -0.26 -10.23
C LEU A 9 3.19 -1.59 -10.38
N VAL A 10 4.16 -1.86 -9.49
CA VAL A 10 4.91 -3.13 -9.48
C VAL A 10 3.95 -4.31 -9.36
N GLY A 11 2.98 -4.24 -8.45
CA GLY A 11 1.98 -5.30 -8.28
C GLY A 11 1.06 -5.49 -9.47
N ILE A 12 0.62 -4.38 -10.09
CA ILE A 12 -0.28 -4.40 -11.25
C ILE A 12 0.39 -5.04 -12.45
N VAL A 13 1.63 -4.62 -12.75
CA VAL A 13 2.39 -5.13 -13.91
C VAL A 13 2.70 -6.61 -13.72
N LEU A 14 3.12 -7.02 -12.52
CA LEU A 14 3.33 -8.43 -12.21
C LEU A 14 2.05 -9.26 -12.35
N GLY A 15 0.90 -8.73 -11.94
CA GLY A 15 -0.40 -9.39 -12.09
C GLY A 15 -0.79 -9.66 -13.54
N HIS A 16 -0.67 -8.63 -14.39
CA HIS A 16 -0.96 -8.75 -15.82
C HIS A 16 -0.01 -9.73 -16.50
N TRP A 17 1.27 -9.72 -16.11
CA TRP A 17 2.26 -10.63 -16.65
C TRP A 17 2.02 -12.09 -16.27
N ILE A 18 1.66 -12.37 -15.01
CA ILE A 18 1.39 -13.74 -14.52
C ILE A 18 0.10 -14.31 -15.14
N LEU A 19 -0.92 -13.47 -15.36
CA LEU A 19 -2.22 -13.87 -15.91
C LEU A 19 -2.28 -13.78 -17.44
N ASP A 20 -1.16 -13.45 -18.10
CA ASP A 20 -1.04 -13.24 -19.55
C ASP A 20 -2.16 -12.36 -20.13
N ALA A 21 -2.48 -11.27 -19.40
CA ALA A 21 -3.57 -10.36 -19.72
C ALA A 21 -3.01 -9.02 -20.19
N PHE A 22 -3.62 -8.47 -21.25
CA PHE A 22 -3.24 -7.15 -21.74
C PHE A 22 -3.56 -6.05 -20.73
N PHE A 23 -2.66 -5.08 -20.62
CA PHE A 23 -2.92 -3.86 -19.86
C PHE A 23 -3.84 -2.93 -20.66
N THR A 24 -5.09 -2.80 -20.22
CA THR A 24 -6.17 -2.10 -20.94
C THR A 24 -6.56 -0.76 -20.32
N ALA A 25 -7.47 -0.02 -20.97
CA ALA A 25 -8.08 1.18 -20.40
C ALA A 25 -8.77 0.91 -19.04
N THR A 26 -9.44 -0.24 -18.87
CA THR A 26 -10.04 -0.61 -17.58
C THR A 26 -8.99 -0.91 -16.52
N SER A 27 -7.81 -1.40 -16.93
CA SER A 27 -6.66 -1.61 -16.05
C SER A 27 -6.11 -0.30 -15.46
N PHE A 28 -6.12 0.80 -16.23
CA PHE A 28 -5.78 2.14 -15.74
C PHE A 28 -6.75 2.63 -14.66
N ILE A 29 -8.06 2.37 -14.82
CA ILE A 29 -9.04 2.73 -13.79
C ILE A 29 -8.71 2.01 -12.48
N GLY A 30 -8.42 0.70 -12.56
CA GLY A 30 -8.00 -0.09 -11.41
C GLY A 30 -6.72 0.44 -10.76
N MET A 31 -5.75 0.88 -11.56
CA MET A 31 -4.51 1.51 -11.07
C MET A 31 -4.78 2.79 -10.27
N ILE A 32 -5.61 3.70 -10.79
CA ILE A 32 -5.93 4.96 -10.13
C ILE A 32 -6.66 4.70 -8.81
N ALA A 33 -7.64 3.79 -8.83
CA ALA A 33 -8.36 3.37 -7.64
C ALA A 33 -7.41 2.81 -6.58
N LEU A 34 -6.51 1.89 -6.97
CA LEU A 34 -5.54 1.29 -6.07
C LEU A 34 -4.53 2.31 -5.52
N ALA A 35 -4.07 3.24 -6.35
CA ALA A 35 -3.18 4.32 -5.92
C ALA A 35 -3.82 5.14 -4.79
N GLY A 36 -5.10 5.46 -4.89
CA GLY A 36 -5.86 6.14 -3.84
C GLY A 36 -5.87 5.36 -2.51
N VAL A 37 -6.13 4.05 -2.57
CA VAL A 37 -6.10 3.17 -1.38
C VAL A 37 -4.70 3.15 -0.75
N MET A 38 -3.65 3.02 -1.57
CA MET A 38 -2.26 2.93 -1.09
C MET A 38 -1.76 4.24 -0.47
N VAL A 39 -2.12 5.38 -1.05
CA VAL A 39 -1.82 6.70 -0.48
C VAL A 39 -2.52 6.85 0.87
N ARG A 40 -3.81 6.53 0.97
CA ARG A 40 -4.56 6.60 2.23
C ARG A 40 -3.93 5.72 3.31
N ASN A 41 -3.54 4.49 2.97
CA ASN A 41 -2.92 3.58 3.92
C ASN A 41 -1.59 4.11 4.45
N SER A 42 -0.77 4.68 3.56
CA SER A 42 0.56 5.23 3.87
C SER A 42 0.48 6.50 4.70
N VAL A 43 -0.43 7.43 4.36
CA VAL A 43 -0.62 8.69 5.11
C VAL A 43 -0.99 8.38 6.55
N LEU A 44 -2.04 7.59 6.75
CA LEU A 44 -2.50 7.24 8.09
C LEU A 44 -1.47 6.42 8.89
N LEU A 45 -0.61 5.61 8.24
CA LEU A 45 0.48 4.92 8.93
C LEU A 45 1.50 5.93 9.49
N ILE A 46 1.86 6.93 8.70
CA ILE A 46 2.78 8.00 9.09
C ILE A 46 2.16 8.88 10.18
N ASP A 47 0.87 9.22 10.05
CA ASP A 47 0.15 10.00 11.07
C ASP A 47 0.20 9.29 12.43
N PHE A 48 0.01 7.96 12.45
CA PHE A 48 0.15 7.18 13.68
C PHE A 48 1.57 7.18 14.24
N ILE A 49 2.60 7.17 13.38
CA ILE A 49 4.01 7.29 13.82
C ILE A 49 4.23 8.66 14.48
N GLU A 50 3.74 9.72 13.84
CA GLU A 50 3.89 11.10 14.33
C GLU A 50 3.18 11.30 15.68
N ILE A 51 1.96 10.77 15.84
CA ILE A 51 1.24 10.80 17.13
C ILE A 51 2.08 10.13 18.22
N ARG A 52 2.65 8.95 17.96
CA ARG A 52 3.50 8.26 18.96
C ARG A 52 4.81 8.98 19.26
N LEU A 53 5.38 9.66 18.27
CA LEU A 53 6.55 10.51 18.47
C LEU A 53 6.21 11.72 19.36
N GLN A 54 5.02 12.31 19.21
CA GLN A 54 4.53 13.40 20.06
C GLN A 54 4.29 12.96 21.50
N ASP A 55 3.90 11.70 21.71
CA ASP A 55 3.80 11.07 23.03
C ASP A 55 5.18 10.77 23.67
N GLY A 56 6.29 11.14 23.01
CA GLY A 56 7.66 10.95 23.51
C GLY A 56 8.22 9.54 23.30
N VAL A 57 7.54 8.68 22.54
CA VAL A 57 8.00 7.32 22.26
C VAL A 57 9.23 7.38 21.32
N PRO A 58 10.30 6.59 21.58
CA PRO A 58 11.45 6.54 20.69
C PRO A 58 11.06 6.15 19.25
N LEU A 59 11.67 6.79 18.25
CA LEU A 59 11.35 6.59 16.82
C LEU A 59 11.20 5.13 16.39
N LYS A 60 12.13 4.26 16.78
CA LYS A 60 12.08 2.84 16.43
C LYS A 60 10.82 2.17 16.99
N GLN A 61 10.46 2.49 18.22
CA GLN A 61 9.30 1.93 18.89
C GLN A 61 8.00 2.51 18.33
N ALA A 62 7.94 3.82 18.05
CA ALA A 62 6.81 4.47 17.40
C ALA A 62 6.48 3.83 16.04
N ILE A 63 7.49 3.50 15.23
CA ILE A 63 7.32 2.83 13.93
C ILE A 63 6.77 1.41 14.10
N ILE A 64 7.27 0.64 15.08
CA ILE A 64 6.79 -0.72 15.35
C ILE A 64 5.34 -0.71 15.83
N GLU A 65 5.01 0.18 16.76
CA GLU A 65 3.66 0.32 17.32
C GLU A 65 2.66 0.76 16.24
N ALA A 66 3.01 1.77 15.44
CA ALA A 66 2.17 2.22 14.32
C ALA A 66 1.96 1.11 13.29
N GLY A 67 3.03 0.37 12.94
CA GLY A 67 2.95 -0.79 12.05
C GLY A 67 2.00 -1.86 12.60
N ALA A 68 2.12 -2.22 13.88
CA ALA A 68 1.28 -3.22 14.51
C ALA A 68 -0.21 -2.84 14.51
N VAL A 69 -0.54 -1.59 14.84
CA VAL A 69 -1.92 -1.10 14.88
C VAL A 69 -2.55 -1.01 13.48
N ARG A 70 -1.74 -0.68 12.46
CA ARG A 70 -2.24 -0.39 11.11
C ARG A 70 -2.27 -1.62 10.21
N THR A 71 -1.50 -2.66 10.52
CA THR A 71 -1.44 -3.89 9.70
C THR A 71 -2.82 -4.53 9.54
N THR A 72 -3.56 -4.76 10.63
CA THR A 72 -4.89 -5.39 10.56
C THR A 72 -5.89 -4.57 9.72
N PRO A 73 -6.07 -3.25 9.94
CA PRO A 73 -6.91 -2.42 9.06
C PRO A 73 -6.50 -2.41 7.58
N ILE A 74 -5.19 -2.40 7.30
CA ILE A 74 -4.66 -2.43 5.93
C ILE A 74 -5.01 -3.78 5.27
N LEU A 75 -4.79 -4.89 5.97
CA LEU A 75 -5.15 -6.22 5.47
C LEU A 75 -6.66 -6.36 5.21
N LEU A 76 -7.51 -5.82 6.08
CA LEU A 76 -8.96 -5.80 5.86
C LEU A 76 -9.35 -5.02 4.60
N THR A 77 -8.70 -3.88 4.37
CA THR A 77 -8.95 -3.04 3.18
C THR A 77 -8.52 -3.78 1.91
N THR A 78 -7.32 -4.38 1.91
CA THR A 78 -6.84 -5.19 0.79
C THR A 78 -7.71 -6.41 0.56
N GLY A 79 -8.13 -7.11 1.61
CA GLY A 79 -9.03 -8.25 1.52
C GLY A 79 -10.36 -7.88 0.88
N ALA A 80 -10.96 -6.75 1.27
CA ALA A 80 -12.20 -6.26 0.66
C ALA A 80 -12.03 -5.96 -0.84
N VAL A 81 -10.93 -5.31 -1.22
CA VAL A 81 -10.61 -5.03 -2.64
C VAL A 81 -10.44 -6.33 -3.42
N VAL A 82 -9.69 -7.29 -2.89
CA VAL A 82 -9.43 -8.58 -3.55
C VAL A 82 -10.72 -9.37 -3.72
N ILE A 83 -11.53 -9.49 -2.67
CA ILE A 83 -12.80 -10.23 -2.73
C ILE A 83 -13.75 -9.57 -3.72
N GLY A 84 -13.92 -8.24 -3.65
CA GLY A 84 -14.80 -7.51 -4.58
C GLY A 84 -14.35 -7.62 -6.04
N ALA A 85 -13.05 -7.46 -6.30
CA ALA A 85 -12.50 -7.55 -7.64
C ALA A 85 -12.47 -8.99 -8.17
N SER A 86 -12.39 -10.01 -7.31
CA SER A 86 -12.36 -11.41 -7.74
C SER A 86 -13.62 -11.84 -8.50
N ILE A 87 -14.78 -11.28 -8.15
CA ILE A 87 -16.06 -11.54 -8.83
C ILE A 87 -16.03 -11.00 -10.28
N ILE A 88 -15.28 -9.92 -10.50
CA ILE A 88 -15.19 -9.21 -11.79
C ILE A 88 -14.20 -9.89 -12.75
N LEU A 89 -13.32 -10.77 -12.26
CA LEU A 89 -12.29 -11.43 -13.08
C LEU A 89 -12.85 -12.24 -14.26
N PHE A 90 -14.10 -12.69 -14.15
CA PHE A 90 -14.77 -13.49 -15.17
C PHE A 90 -15.41 -12.65 -16.29
N ASP A 91 -15.44 -11.32 -16.15
CA ASP A 91 -15.99 -10.41 -17.16
C ASP A 91 -14.89 -9.97 -18.14
N PRO A 92 -14.98 -10.30 -19.45
CA PRO A 92 -13.99 -9.91 -20.45
C PRO A 92 -13.77 -8.40 -20.60
N ILE A 93 -14.76 -7.57 -20.27
CA ILE A 93 -14.69 -6.11 -20.42
C ILE A 93 -13.90 -5.50 -19.24
N PHE A 94 -14.18 -5.98 -18.02
CA PHE A 94 -13.59 -5.46 -16.79
C PHE A 94 -12.45 -6.32 -16.24
N GLN A 95 -12.02 -7.35 -16.98
CA GLN A 95 -10.95 -8.25 -16.56
C GLN A 95 -9.67 -7.49 -16.17
N GLY A 96 -9.24 -6.53 -16.98
CA GLY A 96 -8.04 -5.73 -16.70
C GLY A 96 -8.14 -4.89 -15.41
N LEU A 97 -9.33 -4.31 -15.13
CA LEU A 97 -9.60 -3.62 -13.86
C LEU A 97 -9.48 -4.59 -12.68
N ALA A 98 -10.08 -5.78 -12.79
CA ALA A 98 -10.06 -6.79 -11.75
C ALA A 98 -8.63 -7.28 -11.46
N ILE A 99 -7.84 -7.56 -12.49
CA ILE A 99 -6.44 -7.97 -12.36
C ILE A 99 -5.61 -6.88 -11.68
N SER A 100 -5.74 -5.63 -12.13
CA SER A 100 -5.07 -4.48 -11.50
C SER A 100 -5.38 -4.38 -10.01
N LEU A 101 -6.65 -4.56 -9.62
CA LEU A 101 -7.06 -4.45 -8.23
C LEU A 101 -6.59 -5.62 -7.38
N VAL A 102 -6.76 -6.87 -7.85
CA VAL A 102 -6.39 -8.06 -7.09
C VAL A 102 -4.88 -8.15 -6.92
N ALA A 103 -4.14 -8.25 -8.03
CA ALA A 103 -2.70 -8.46 -7.98
C ALA A 103 -1.98 -7.23 -7.46
N GLY A 104 -2.43 -6.05 -7.89
CA GLY A 104 -1.93 -4.78 -7.38
C GLY A 104 -2.10 -4.70 -5.86
N ALA A 105 -3.31 -4.90 -5.31
CA ALA A 105 -3.52 -4.75 -3.87
C ALA A 105 -2.74 -5.75 -3.03
N ILE A 106 -2.59 -7.00 -3.48
CA ILE A 106 -1.85 -8.01 -2.73
C ILE A 106 -0.37 -7.65 -2.66
N VAL A 107 0.25 -7.45 -3.82
CA VAL A 107 1.69 -7.19 -3.92
C VAL A 107 2.03 -5.82 -3.35
N SER A 108 1.24 -4.80 -3.66
CA SER A 108 1.50 -3.43 -3.19
C SER A 108 1.36 -3.31 -1.68
N THR A 109 0.41 -4.00 -1.06
CA THR A 109 0.24 -3.97 0.40
C THR A 109 1.42 -4.63 1.09
N LEU A 110 1.87 -5.79 0.62
CA LEU A 110 3.08 -6.45 1.13
C LEU A 110 4.29 -5.52 1.06
N LEU A 111 4.50 -4.90 -0.10
CA LEU A 111 5.61 -3.98 -0.29
C LEU A 111 5.45 -2.71 0.58
N THR A 112 4.26 -2.14 0.66
CA THR A 112 3.99 -0.90 1.40
C THR A 112 4.21 -1.08 2.90
N LEU A 113 3.76 -2.20 3.48
CA LEU A 113 3.94 -2.51 4.91
C LEU A 113 5.42 -2.61 5.31
N ILE A 114 6.31 -2.93 4.38
CA ILE A 114 7.75 -3.02 4.64
C ILE A 114 8.46 -1.72 4.27
N VAL A 115 8.23 -1.24 3.04
CA VAL A 115 8.98 -0.15 2.43
C VAL A 115 8.64 1.20 3.07
N VAL A 116 7.36 1.47 3.40
CA VAL A 116 6.98 2.78 3.97
C VAL A 116 7.60 3.00 5.36
N PRO A 117 7.51 2.07 6.33
CA PRO A 117 8.21 2.20 7.61
C PRO A 117 9.73 2.36 7.45
N LEU A 118 10.33 1.58 6.54
CA LEU A 118 11.78 1.59 6.33
C LEU A 118 12.25 2.94 5.80
N ILE A 119 11.56 3.48 4.79
CA ILE A 119 11.90 4.78 4.20
C ILE A 119 11.68 5.90 5.21
N TYR A 120 10.59 5.84 5.99
CA TYR A 120 10.36 6.81 7.06
C TYR A 120 11.50 6.77 8.09
N TYR A 121 11.90 5.58 8.53
CA TYR A 121 13.03 5.42 9.46
C TYR A 121 14.33 5.99 8.91
N ILE A 122 14.70 5.66 7.67
CA ILE A 122 15.95 6.13 7.06
C ILE A 122 15.96 7.66 6.90
N THR A 123 14.81 8.24 6.55
CA THR A 123 14.69 9.69 6.31
C THR A 123 14.71 10.48 7.62
N GLU A 124 14.02 9.97 8.65
CA GLU A 124 13.78 10.74 9.88
C GLU A 124 14.74 10.39 11.02
N ARG A 125 15.47 9.27 10.95
CA ARG A 125 16.43 8.86 12.00
C ARG A 125 17.44 9.94 12.38
N LYS A 126 17.99 10.66 11.40
CA LYS A 126 19.01 11.70 11.67
C LYS A 126 18.43 12.86 12.47
N LYS A 127 17.19 13.25 12.21
CA LYS A 127 16.53 14.36 12.92
C LYS A 127 16.22 14.01 14.37
N TRP A 128 15.81 12.77 14.64
CA TRP A 128 15.47 12.32 15.99
C TRP A 128 16.68 11.84 16.80
N GLU A 129 17.78 11.43 16.17
CA GLU A 129 19.06 11.17 16.85
C GLU A 129 19.74 12.47 17.34
N ILE A 130 19.55 13.60 16.65
CA ILE A 130 20.13 14.92 17.03
C ILE A 130 19.33 15.62 18.14
N LYS A 131 18.06 15.24 18.35
CA LYS A 131 17.15 15.90 19.30
C LYS A 131 17.23 15.31 20.72
N LYS A 132 18.08 14.32 20.94
CA LYS A 132 18.32 13.62 22.21
C LYS A 132 19.63 14.08 22.82
#